data_AF-A0A645ET41-F1
#
_entry.id   AF-A0A645ET41-F1
#
_cell.length_a   1.000
_cell.length_b   1.000
_cell.length_c   1.000
_cell.angle_alpha   90.00
_cell.angle_beta   90.00
_cell.angle_gamma   90.00
#
_symmetry.space_group_name_H-M   'P 1'
#
loop_
_entity.id
_entity.type
_entity.pdbx_description
1 polymer ?
#
loop_
_entity_poly.entity_id
_entity_poly.type
_entity_poly.pdbx_seq_one_letter_code
_entity_poly.pdbx_strand_id
1 'polypeptide(L)' 'MAVAWAVSYAYIDFPEKTLAFLKNNNLDNFTYNKSLQKIIESNRVSKEDKDLMRSMKK' A
#
# COMPACT_ATOMS: atom_id res chain seq x y z
N MET A 1 12.70 -4.29 0.07
CA MET A 1 11.95 -4.00 -1.19
C MET A 1 10.94 -5.10 -1.56
N ALA A 2 11.27 -6.39 -1.45
CA ALA A 2 10.34 -7.48 -1.80
C ALA A 2 9.00 -7.39 -1.03
N VAL A 3 9.05 -7.07 0.26
CA VAL A 3 7.84 -6.90 1.10
C VAL A 3 6.91 -5.81 0.54
N ALA A 4 7.46 -4.66 0.14
CA ALA A 4 6.65 -3.56 -0.41
C ALA A 4 5.93 -3.92 -1.71
N TRP A 5 6.59 -4.73 -2.55
CA TRP A 5 5.97 -5.29 -3.75
C TRP A 5 4.87 -6.30 -3.42
N ALA A 6 5.11 -7.18 -2.45
CA ALA A 6 4.13 -8.16 -2.00
C ALA A 6 2.87 -7.47 -1.46
N VAL A 7 3.03 -6.42 -0.63
CA VAL A 7 1.91 -5.63 -0.11
C VAL A 7 1.16 -4.92 -1.24
N SER A 8 1.87 -4.35 -2.22
CA SER A 8 1.22 -3.73 -3.38
C SER A 8 0.38 -4.73 -4.18
N TYR A 9 0.90 -5.94 -4.41
CA TYR A 9 0.15 -6.99 -5.09
C TYR A 9 -1.04 -7.49 -4.26
N ALA A 10 -0.84 -7.69 -2.96
CA ALA A 10 -1.90 -8.07 -2.04
C ALA A 10 -3.03 -7.03 -1.99
N TYR A 11 -2.72 -5.74 -2.17
CA TYR A 11 -3.73 -4.69 -2.25
C TYR A 11 -4.62 -4.82 -3.50
N ILE A 12 -4.08 -5.31 -4.62
CA ILE A 12 -4.84 -5.48 -5.87
C ILE A 12 -5.89 -6.58 -5.71
N ASP A 13 -5.50 -7.72 -5.14
CA ASP A 13 -6.40 -8.87 -4.98
C ASP A 13 -7.28 -8.76 -3.71
N PHE A 14 -6.77 -8.13 -2.65
CA PHE A 14 -7.42 -8.01 -1.34
C PHE A 14 -7.25 -6.61 -0.73
N PRO A 15 -7.89 -5.57 -1.29
CA PRO A 15 -7.70 -4.19 -0.85
C PRO A 15 -8.09 -3.98 0.62
N GLU A 16 -9.25 -4.48 1.06
CA GLU A 16 -9.74 -4.29 2.43
C GLU A 16 -8.82 -4.90 3.50
N LYS A 17 -8.39 -6.15 3.30
CA LYS A 17 -7.49 -6.85 4.22
C LYS A 17 -6.12 -6.18 4.27
N THR A 18 -5.62 -5.77 3.11
CA THR A 18 -4.33 -5.09 3.00
C THR A 18 -4.38 -3.71 3.65
N LEU A 19 -5.50 -2.99 3.56
CA LEU A 19 -5.72 -1.72 4.26
C LEU A 19 -5.74 -1.89 5.78
N ALA A 20 -6.42 -2.92 6.29
CA ALA A 20 -6.42 -3.23 7.71
C ALA A 20 -5.00 -3.55 8.22
N PHE A 21 -4.23 -4.32 7.44
CA PHE A 21 -2.81 -4.56 7.71
C PHE A 21 -1.99 -3.26 7.69
N LEU A 22 -2.12 -2.43 6.66
CA LEU A 22 -1.41 -1.14 6.58
C LEU A 22 -1.75 -0.19 7.73
N LYS A 23 -2.95 -0.25 8.31
CA LYS A 23 -3.29 0.53 9.51
C LYS A 23 -2.66 -0.02 10.80
N ASN A 24 -2.42 -1.32 10.87
CA ASN A 24 -1.87 -1.99 12.05
C ASN A 24 -0.76 -2.97 11.65
N ASN A 25 0.42 -2.43 11.33
CA ASN A 25 1.60 -3.19 10.94
C ASN A 25 2.84 -2.78 11.75
N ASN A 26 3.83 -3.66 11.74
CA ASN A 26 5.16 -3.42 12.33
C ASN A 26 6.24 -3.22 11.24
N LEU A 27 5.87 -2.71 10.06
CA LEU A 27 6.84 -2.44 9.00
C LEU A 27 7.69 -1.24 9.38
N ASP A 28 8.95 -1.24 8.95
CA ASP A 28 9.79 -0.06 9.03
C ASP A 28 9.24 1.05 8.13
N ASN A 29 9.51 2.32 8.50
CA ASN A 29 9.01 3.49 7.78
C ASN A 29 9.36 3.47 6.29
N PHE A 30 10.53 2.93 5.93
CA PHE A 30 10.95 2.85 4.53
C PHE A 30 10.11 1.84 3.75
N THR A 31 9.92 0.62 4.28
CA THR A 31 9.11 -0.42 3.65
C THR A 31 7.64 -0.01 3.59
N TYR A 32 7.10 0.61 4.64
CA TYR A 32 5.74 1.14 4.65
C TYR A 32 5.53 2.19 3.55
N ASN A 33 6.37 3.24 3.53
CA ASN A 33 6.28 4.30 2.52
C ASN A 33 6.52 3.79 1.10
N LYS A 34 7.38 2.77 0.92
CA LYS A 34 7.56 2.12 -0.39
C LYS A 34 6.37 1.27 -0.80
N SER A 35 5.68 0.63 0.14
CA SER A 35 4.46 -0.14 -0.14
C SER A 35 3.38 0.79 -0.68
N LEU A 36 3.12 1.90 0.02
CA LEU A 36 2.18 2.93 -0.42
C LEU A 36 2.56 3.49 -1.80
N GLN A 37 3.85 3.82 -2.00
CA GLN A 37 4.34 4.28 -3.30
C GLN A 37 4.06 3.26 -4.41
N LYS A 38 4.30 1.97 -4.17
CA LYS A 38 4.06 0.91 -5.16
C LYS A 38 2.58 0.69 -5.46
N ILE A 39 1.70 0.90 -4.48
CA ILE A 39 0.25 0.87 -4.70
C ILE A 39 -0.17 2.06 -5.57
N ILE A 40 0.35 3.27 -5.29
CA ILE A 40 0.04 4.49 -6.06
C ILE A 40 0.54 4.39 -7.51
N GLU A 41 1.73 3.83 -7.71
CA GLU A 41 2.33 3.60 -9.03
C GLU A 41 1.60 2.53 -9.86
N SER A 42 0.75 1.70 -9.23
CA SER A 42 0.02 0.64 -9.93
C SER A 42 -1.13 1.21 -10.77
N ASN A 43 -1.23 0.83 -12.04
CA ASN A 43 -2.35 1.20 -12.90
C ASN A 43 -3.63 0.38 -12.63
N ARG A 44 -3.54 -0.65 -11.79
CA ARG A 44 -4.67 -1.54 -11.45
C ARG A 44 -5.52 -1.03 -10.28
N VAL A 45 -5.13 0.08 -9.67
CA VAL A 45 -5.76 0.66 -8.48
C VAL A 45 -6.50 1.94 -8.87
N SER A 46 -7.69 2.16 -8.32
CA SER A 46 -8.54 3.31 -8.61
C SER A 46 -7.92 4.62 -8.10
N LYS A 47 -8.35 5.76 -8.67
CA LYS A 47 -7.83 7.08 -8.28
C LYS A 47 -8.12 7.39 -6.80
N GLU A 48 -9.31 7.01 -6.32
CA GLU A 48 -9.75 7.17 -4.93
C GLU A 48 -8.84 6.41 -3.95
N ASP A 49 -8.54 5.15 -4.24
CA ASP A 49 -7.60 4.34 -3.47
C ASP A 49 -6.19 4.96 -3.44
N LYS A 50 -5.73 5.49 -4.58
CA LYS A 50 -4.42 6.17 -4.66
C LYS A 50 -4.39 7.43 -3.80
N ASP A 51 -5.45 8.20 -3.77
CA ASP A 51 -5.54 9.40 -2.94
C ASP A 51 -5.60 9.04 -1.45
N LEU A 52 -6.21 7.91 -1.09
CA LEU A 52 -6.15 7.36 0.26
C LEU A 52 -4.73 6.91 0.64
N MET A 53 -4.03 6.21 -0.25
CA MET A 53 -2.61 5.85 0.00
C MET A 53 -1.69 7.06 0.13
N ARG A 54 -1.99 8.16 -0.59
CA ARG A 54 -1.25 9.43 -0.48
C ARG A 54 -1.47 10.11 0.86
N SER A 55 -2.69 10.08 1.40
CA SER A 55 -2.99 10.67 2.72
C SER A 55 -2.38 9.85 3.87
N MET A 56 -2.17 8.54 3.66
CA MET A 56 -1.54 7.64 4.63
C MET A 56 -0.01 7.72 4.65
N LYS A 57 0.61 8.35 3.64
CA LYS A 57 2.06 8.48 3.52
C LYS A 57 2.54 9.61 4.45
N LYS A 58 3.45 9.28 5.37
CA LYS A 58 4.13 10.25 6.26
C LYS A 58 5.52 10.59 5.74
#